data_AF-A0A3A4REB6-F1
#
_entry.id   AF-A0A3A4REB6-F1
#
_cell.length_a   1.000
_cell.length_b   1.000
_cell.length_c   1.000
_cell.angle_alpha   90.00
_cell.angle_beta   90.00
_cell.angle_gamma   90.00
#
_symmetry.space_group_name_H-M   'P 1'
#
loop_
_entity.id
_entity.type
_entity.pdbx_description
1 polymer ?
#
loop_
_entity_poly.entity_id
_entity_poly.type
_entity_poly.pdbx_seq_one_letter_code
_entity_poly.pdbx_strand_id
1 'polypeptide(L)'
;PACAACHGAALTGVLPATPGLLGLPRDYLNAQLGAWRNAQRKAHAPDCMADIAQRLAPADIAAVSAWLASQPMPVTTRAVPPSAEPLPLRCGSAVPPGARP
;
A
#
# COMPACT_ATOMS: atom_id res chain seq x y z
N PRO A 1 10.91 -1.43 -0.39
CA PRO A 1 10.48 -1.66 -1.80
C PRO A 1 9.70 -0.44 -2.28
N ALA A 2 9.58 -0.23 -3.59
CA ALA A 2 8.71 0.82 -4.14
C ALA A 2 7.23 0.49 -3.87
N CYS A 3 6.37 1.51 -3.74
CA CYS A 3 4.94 1.36 -3.46
C CYS A 3 4.24 0.45 -4.50
N ALA A 4 4.61 0.63 -5.78
CA ALA A 4 4.04 -0.09 -6.91
C ALA A 4 4.33 -1.60 -6.90
N ALA A 5 5.35 -2.04 -6.15
CA ALA A 5 5.67 -3.46 -6.03
C ALA A 5 4.60 -4.26 -5.28
N CYS A 6 3.77 -3.59 -4.47
CA CYS A 6 2.64 -4.22 -3.78
C CYS A 6 1.30 -3.65 -4.26
N HIS A 7 1.19 -2.33 -4.42
CA HIS A 7 -0.06 -1.65 -4.76
C HIS A 7 -0.40 -1.66 -6.26
N GLY A 8 0.31 -2.47 -7.04
CA GLY A 8 0.16 -2.59 -8.49
C GLY A 8 0.94 -1.51 -9.25
N ALA A 9 1.32 -1.81 -10.49
CA ALA A 9 2.11 -0.90 -11.33
C ALA A 9 1.43 0.47 -11.54
N ALA A 10 0.09 0.46 -11.65
CA ALA A 10 -0.72 1.67 -11.77
C ALA A 10 -1.18 2.25 -10.42
N LEU A 11 -0.75 1.67 -9.29
CA LEU A 11 -1.15 2.07 -7.93
C LEU A 11 -2.67 2.02 -7.68
N THR A 12 -3.41 1.23 -8.44
CA THR A 12 -4.86 1.03 -8.31
C THR A 12 -5.23 -0.13 -7.38
N GLY A 13 -4.24 -0.81 -6.80
CA GLY A 13 -4.42 -1.92 -5.87
C GLY A 13 -4.34 -3.29 -6.54
N VAL A 14 -4.24 -4.32 -5.72
CA VAL A 14 -4.15 -5.73 -6.12
C VAL A 14 -5.13 -6.55 -5.26
N LEU A 15 -5.98 -7.33 -5.91
CA LEU A 15 -6.93 -8.21 -5.24
C LEU A 15 -6.20 -9.32 -4.44
N PRO A 16 -6.79 -9.81 -3.33
CA PRO A 16 -8.06 -9.35 -2.74
C PRO A 16 -7.91 -8.20 -1.74
N ALA A 17 -6.69 -7.88 -1.28
CA ALA A 17 -6.50 -7.15 -0.03
C ALA A 17 -5.49 -5.99 -0.08
N THR A 18 -4.88 -5.71 -1.23
CA THR A 18 -3.96 -4.58 -1.36
C THR A 18 -4.70 -3.39 -1.98
N PRO A 19 -4.93 -2.30 -1.23
CA PRO A 19 -5.74 -1.20 -1.71
C PRO A 19 -5.02 -0.37 -2.78
N GLY A 20 -5.79 0.35 -3.60
CA GLY A 20 -5.25 1.43 -4.42
C GLY A 20 -4.81 2.61 -3.59
N LEU A 21 -3.84 3.37 -4.12
CA LEU A 21 -3.28 4.56 -3.48
C LEU A 21 -3.66 5.86 -4.20
N LEU A 22 -4.10 5.78 -5.45
CA LEU A 22 -4.46 6.95 -6.25
C LEU A 22 -5.88 7.42 -5.95
N GLY A 23 -6.12 8.72 -6.12
CA GLY A 23 -7.41 9.37 -5.85
C GLY A 23 -7.70 9.60 -4.37
N LEU A 24 -6.78 9.22 -3.48
CA LEU A 24 -6.90 9.46 -2.04
C LEU A 24 -6.39 10.87 -1.68
N PRO A 25 -7.07 11.60 -0.76
CA PRO A 25 -6.60 12.89 -0.29
C PRO A 25 -5.22 12.79 0.38
N ARG A 26 -4.38 13.82 0.19
CA ARG A 26 -3.05 13.92 0.82
C ARG A 26 -3.09 13.69 2.33
N ASP A 27 -4.04 14.35 3.02
CA ASP A 27 -4.13 14.28 4.47
C ASP A 27 -4.55 12.88 4.95
N TYR A 28 -5.37 12.19 4.17
CA TYR A 28 -5.71 10.79 4.43
C TYR A 28 -4.47 9.91 4.34
N LEU A 29 -3.72 9.98 3.24
CA LEU A 29 -2.50 9.20 3.03
C LEU A 29 -1.45 9.45 4.13
N ASN A 30 -1.25 10.72 4.49
CA ASN A 30 -0.33 11.11 5.54
C ASN A 30 -0.76 10.54 6.90
N ALA A 31 -2.05 10.69 7.25
CA ALA A 31 -2.60 10.13 8.48
C ALA A 31 -2.46 8.61 8.55
N GLN A 32 -2.70 7.89 7.44
CA GLN A 32 -2.57 6.43 7.43
C GLN A 32 -1.13 5.98 7.66
N LEU A 33 -0.16 6.54 6.92
CA LEU A 33 1.26 6.20 7.07
C LEU A 33 1.79 6.61 8.45
N GLY A 34 1.41 7.79 8.94
CA GLY A 34 1.74 8.25 10.29
C GLY A 34 1.17 7.34 11.37
N ALA A 35 -0.08 6.88 11.22
CA ALA A 35 -0.71 5.96 12.16
C ALA A 35 -0.01 4.59 12.21
N TRP A 36 0.43 4.04 11.08
CA TRP A 36 1.25 2.81 11.08
C TRP A 36 2.60 3.04 11.75
N ARG A 37 3.29 4.14 11.41
CA ARG A 37 4.58 4.49 12.03
C ARG A 37 4.49 4.64 13.54
N ASN A 38 3.39 5.17 14.05
CA ASN A 38 3.15 5.36 15.47
C ASN A 38 2.39 4.17 16.13
N ALA A 39 2.26 3.04 15.42
CA ALA A 39 1.57 1.83 15.87
C ALA A 39 0.08 2.00 16.26
N GLN A 40 -0.55 3.10 15.82
CA GLN A 40 -1.98 3.38 15.99
C GLN A 40 -2.85 2.67 14.94
N ARG A 41 -2.27 2.33 13.79
CA ARG A 41 -2.88 1.49 12.75
C ARG A 41 -2.13 0.17 12.64
N LYS A 42 -2.87 -0.93 12.47
CA LYS A 42 -2.35 -2.29 12.30
C LYS A 42 -3.13 -3.03 11.21
N ALA A 43 -2.45 -3.91 10.49
CA ALA A 43 -3.01 -4.88 9.55
C ALA A 43 -2.77 -6.32 10.06
N HIS A 44 -3.22 -7.32 9.30
CA HIS A 44 -2.98 -8.72 9.66
C HIS A 44 -1.50 -9.05 9.65
N ALA A 45 -1.03 -9.73 10.70
CA ALA A 45 0.35 -10.17 10.81
C ALA A 45 0.66 -11.25 9.76
N PRO A 46 1.83 -11.20 9.09
CA PRO A 46 2.86 -10.16 9.17
C PRO A 46 2.43 -8.81 8.57
N ASP A 47 2.53 -7.72 9.34
CA ASP A 47 2.09 -6.38 8.92
C ASP A 47 3.17 -5.67 8.11
N CYS A 48 3.19 -5.95 6.81
CA CYS A 48 4.18 -5.36 5.92
C CYS A 48 4.07 -3.84 5.78
N MET A 49 2.89 -3.23 5.99
CA MET A 49 2.77 -1.77 5.92
C MET A 49 3.30 -1.09 7.18
N ALA A 50 3.19 -1.73 8.35
CA ALA A 50 3.92 -1.28 9.53
C ALA A 50 5.43 -1.30 9.28
N ASP A 51 5.97 -2.38 8.70
CA ASP A 51 7.40 -2.48 8.37
C ASP A 51 7.86 -1.41 7.36
N ILE A 52 7.02 -1.05 6.39
CA ILE A 52 7.30 0.03 5.44
C ILE A 52 7.25 1.39 6.13
N ALA A 53 6.21 1.66 6.92
CA ALA A 53 6.02 2.96 7.58
C ALA A 53 7.13 3.27 8.58
N GLN A 54 7.69 2.26 9.26
CA GLN A 54 8.84 2.42 10.16
C GLN A 54 10.14 2.85 9.43
N ARG A 55 10.24 2.59 8.13
CA ARG A 55 11.42 2.96 7.32
C ARG A 55 11.32 4.37 6.73
N LEU A 56 10.18 5.05 6.87
CA LEU A 56 9.96 6.39 6.35
C LEU A 56 10.19 7.44 7.43
N ALA A 57 11.00 8.45 7.12
CA ALA A 57 11.07 9.63 7.96
C ALA A 57 9.73 10.41 7.87
N PRO A 58 9.38 11.24 8.87
CA PRO A 58 8.17 12.08 8.80
C PRO A 58 8.13 12.98 7.56
N ALA A 59 9.28 13.48 7.11
CA ALA A 59 9.40 14.26 5.88
C ALA A 59 9.08 13.42 4.64
N ASP A 60 9.53 12.16 4.59
CA ASP A 60 9.22 11.24 3.49
C ASP A 60 7.74 10.90 3.47
N ILE A 61 7.11 10.67 4.63
CA ILE A 61 5.66 10.46 4.72
C ILE A 61 4.90 11.63 4.10
N ALA A 62 5.29 12.86 4.43
CA ALA A 62 4.68 14.06 3.87
C ALA A 62 4.90 14.16 2.35
N ALA A 63 6.11 13.84 1.88
CA ALA A 63 6.48 13.89 0.46
C ALA A 63 5.73 12.84 -0.37
N VAL A 64 5.72 11.56 0.07
CA VAL A 64 5.04 10.48 -0.66
C VAL A 64 3.53 10.68 -0.66
N SER A 65 2.95 11.20 0.42
CA SER A 65 1.52 11.50 0.50
C SER A 65 1.13 12.63 -0.47
N ALA A 66 1.96 13.67 -0.57
CA ALA A 66 1.75 14.75 -1.54
C ALA A 66 1.89 14.25 -2.98
N TRP A 67 2.92 13.45 -3.27
CA TRP A 67 3.16 12.88 -4.59
C TRP A 67 2.03 11.94 -5.02
N LEU A 68 1.59 11.02 -4.16
CA LEU A 68 0.49 10.09 -4.46
C LEU A 68 -0.83 10.83 -4.74
N ALA A 69 -1.16 11.83 -3.93
CA ALA A 69 -2.39 12.62 -4.08
C ALA A 69 -2.39 13.49 -5.36
N SER A 70 -1.22 13.80 -5.91
CA SER A 70 -1.10 14.58 -7.15
C SER A 70 -1.07 13.73 -8.41
N GLN A 71 -1.04 12.39 -8.31
CA GLN A 71 -0.99 11.55 -9.50
C GLN A 71 -2.33 11.55 -10.23
N PRO A 72 -2.31 11.56 -11.57
CA PRO A 72 -3.54 11.41 -12.34
C PRO A 72 -4.14 10.03 -12.12
N MET A 73 -5.47 9.98 -11.99
CA MET A 73 -6.19 8.72 -11.97
C MET A 73 -6.19 8.09 -13.38
N PRO A 74 -5.78 6.83 -13.52
CA PRO A 74 -5.87 6.14 -14.80
C PRO A 74 -7.34 5.90 -15.18
N VAL A 75 -7.60 5.69 -16.49
CA VAL A 75 -8.94 5.37 -17.00
C VAL A 75 -9.52 4.10 -16.39
N THR A 76 -8.67 3.11 -16.10
CA THR A 76 -9.02 1.91 -15.34
C THR A 76 -8.56 2.08 -13.90
N THR A 77 -9.52 2.28 -13.01
CA THR A 77 -9.30 2.50 -11.58
C THR A 77 -9.46 1.23 -10.74
N ARG A 78 -9.85 0.12 -11.38
CA ARG A 78 -10.06 -1.18 -10.72
C ARG A 78 -8.72 -1.78 -10.29
N ALA A 79 -8.70 -2.43 -9.12
CA ALA A 79 -7.59 -3.24 -8.66
C ALA A 79 -7.30 -4.39 -9.63
N VAL A 80 -6.03 -4.70 -9.84
CA VAL A 80 -5.60 -5.80 -10.72
C VAL A 80 -5.71 -7.15 -10.02
N PRO A 81 -5.85 -8.27 -10.74
CA PRO A 81 -5.73 -9.59 -10.14
C PRO A 81 -4.31 -9.81 -9.58
N PRO A 82 -4.13 -10.71 -8.60
CA PRO A 82 -2.81 -11.05 -8.07
C PRO A 82 -1.91 -11.64 -9.16
N SER A 83 -0.62 -11.29 -9.14
CA SER A 83 0.39 -11.90 -10.00
C SER A 83 0.96 -13.18 -9.37
N ALA A 84 1.57 -14.02 -10.20
CA ALA A 84 2.30 -15.21 -9.74
C ALA A 84 3.64 -14.88 -9.08
N GLU A 85 4.13 -13.64 -9.25
CA GLU A 85 5.39 -13.21 -8.64
C GLU A 85 5.23 -12.95 -7.15
N PRO A 86 6.15 -13.44 -6.31
CA PRO A 86 6.07 -13.24 -4.88
C PRO A 86 6.26 -11.76 -4.51
N LEU A 87 5.46 -11.30 -3.54
CA LEU A 87 5.63 -9.96 -2.96
C LEU A 87 7.02 -9.79 -2.33
N PRO A 88 7.58 -8.56 -2.36
CA PRO A 88 8.89 -8.27 -1.78
C PRO A 88 8.94 -8.38 -0.25
N LEU A 89 7.77 -8.39 0.40
CA LEU A 89 7.60 -8.58 1.84
C LEU A 89 6.46 -9.57 2.11
N ARG A 90 6.52 -10.28 3.23
CA ARG A 90 5.40 -11.09 3.71
C ARG A 90 4.33 -10.16 4.25
N CYS A 91 3.16 -10.16 3.65
CA CYS A 91 2.00 -9.40 4.09
C CYS A 91 0.90 -10.38 4.51
N GLY A 92 0.49 -10.40 5.79
CA GLY A 92 -0.54 -11.30 6.29
C GLY A 92 -1.93 -11.04 5.71
N SER A 93 -2.18 -9.81 5.29
CA SER A 93 -3.40 -9.46 4.57
C SER A 93 -3.39 -9.96 3.11
N ALA A 94 -2.22 -10.21 2.51
CA ALA A 94 -2.13 -10.71 1.16
C ALA A 94 -2.21 -12.25 1.18
N VAL A 95 -3.25 -12.80 0.55
CA VAL A 95 -3.40 -14.27 0.43
C VAL A 95 -2.20 -14.81 -0.36
N PRO A 96 -1.42 -15.77 0.17
CA PRO A 96 -0.35 -16.38 -0.61
C PRO A 96 -0.94 -17.17 -1.77
N PRO A 97 -0.25 -17.24 -2.93
CA PRO A 97 -0.71 -18.05 -4.05
C PRO A 97 -0.89 -19.51 -3.59
N GLY A 98 -2.14 -20.01 -3.63
CA GLY A 98 -2.49 -21.39 -3.26
C GLY A 98 -3.15 -21.59 -1.89
N ALA A 99 -3.35 -20.56 -1.07
CA ALA A 99 -4.19 -20.69 0.11
C ALA A 99 -5.68 -20.77 -0.30
N ARG A 100 -6.30 -21.92 -0.04
CA ARG A 100 -7.76 -22.09 -0.10
C ARG A 100 -8.43 -21.24 1.00
N PRO A 101 -9.66 -20.74 0.75
CA PRO A 101 -10.37 -19.86 1.69
C PRO A 101 -10.61 -20.50 3.05
#